data_AF-A0A5C3DR70-F1
#
_entry.id   AF-A0A5C3DR70-F1
#
_cell.length_a   1.000
_cell.length_b   1.000
_cell.length_c   1.000
_cell.angle_alpha   90.00
_cell.angle_beta   90.00
_cell.angle_gamma   90.00
#
_symmetry.space_group_name_H-M   'P 1'
#
loop_
_entity.id
_entity.type
_entity.pdbx_description
1 polymer ?
#
loop_
_entity_poly.entity_id
_entity_poly.type
_entity_poly.pdbx_seq_one_letter_code
_entity_poly.pdbx_strand_id
1 'polypeptide(L)'
;MKIVSVPFLATSFTLVAAMTTTVAAIWLPDPHGDIYKSYCDPHGAKASTSHVCVTTQNANLKNEITSDSIFQGYYAADNSGFVIIPITGGNNVTSNAGVSLIVAMDLQSCTPKLGDFCSSYDFRLAADGSVLPLTTSGVIWQPGGSAIEWPDEAYSPGSKP
;
A
#
# COMPACT_ATOMS: atom_id res chain seq x y z
N MET A 1 70.97 -12.83 12.50
CA MET A 1 69.79 -12.29 11.76
C MET A 1 68.64 -12.17 12.75
N LYS A 2 68.13 -10.95 13.00
CA LYS A 2 66.96 -10.70 13.86
C LYS A 2 65.71 -10.67 12.97
N ILE A 3 64.76 -11.56 13.24
CA ILE A 3 63.46 -11.59 12.57
C ILE A 3 62.54 -10.63 13.32
N VAL A 4 62.03 -9.61 12.64
CA VAL A 4 61.06 -8.65 13.18
C VAL A 4 59.67 -9.17 12.84
N SER A 5 58.89 -9.51 13.86
CA SER A 5 57.49 -9.95 13.75
C SER A 5 56.58 -8.73 13.58
N VAL A 6 55.74 -8.72 12.54
CA VAL A 6 54.73 -7.66 12.29
C VAL A 6 53.35 -8.21 12.68
N PRO A 7 52.60 -7.56 13.59
CA PRO A 7 51.25 -7.99 13.91
C PRO A 7 50.26 -7.57 12.81
N PHE A 8 49.45 -8.54 12.39
CA PHE A 8 48.38 -8.41 11.40
C PHE A 8 47.15 -7.74 12.06
N LEU A 9 46.77 -6.55 11.61
CA LEU A 9 45.55 -5.86 12.05
C LEU A 9 44.32 -6.58 11.48
N ALA A 10 43.60 -7.30 12.33
CA ALA A 10 42.30 -7.88 12.01
C ALA A 10 41.25 -6.75 11.95
N THR A 11 40.83 -6.38 10.74
CA THR A 11 39.69 -5.49 10.51
C THR A 11 38.39 -6.22 10.83
N SER A 12 37.76 -5.82 11.92
CA SER A 12 36.40 -6.18 12.30
C SER A 12 35.41 -5.68 11.24
N PHE A 13 34.74 -6.60 10.54
CA PHE A 13 33.55 -6.28 9.75
C PHE A 13 32.41 -5.96 10.72
N THR A 14 32.18 -4.67 10.97
CA THR A 14 30.94 -4.22 11.59
C THR A 14 29.80 -4.50 10.62
N LEU A 15 29.03 -5.56 10.92
CA LEU A 15 27.73 -5.82 10.32
C LEU A 15 26.85 -4.61 10.64
N VAL A 16 26.70 -3.69 9.69
CA VAL A 16 25.69 -2.63 9.78
C VAL A 16 24.35 -3.35 9.70
N ALA A 17 23.70 -3.52 10.85
CA ALA A 17 22.31 -3.89 10.90
C ALA A 17 21.55 -2.83 10.10
N ALA A 18 21.06 -3.21 8.92
CA ALA A 18 20.14 -2.40 8.15
C ALA A 18 18.94 -2.12 9.05
N MET A 19 18.87 -0.90 9.56
CA MET A 19 17.72 -0.44 10.31
C MET A 19 16.56 -0.44 9.32
N THR A 20 15.72 -1.47 9.40
CA THR A 20 14.43 -1.51 8.75
C THR A 20 13.61 -0.39 9.37
N THR A 21 13.69 0.81 8.80
CA THR A 21 12.76 1.89 9.10
C THR A 21 11.40 1.36 8.68
N THR A 22 10.64 0.83 9.62
CA THR A 22 9.24 0.50 9.44
C THR A 22 8.56 1.79 8.99
N VAL A 23 8.24 1.87 7.71
CA VAL A 23 7.61 3.05 7.11
C VAL A 23 6.23 3.15 7.74
N ALA A 24 6.01 4.13 8.60
CA ALA A 24 4.66 4.44 9.07
C ALA A 24 3.79 4.85 7.86
N ALA A 25 2.48 4.64 7.93
CA ALA A 25 1.55 5.17 6.93
C ALA A 25 1.75 6.67 6.70
N ILE A 26 2.03 7.05 5.45
CA ILE A 26 2.25 8.45 5.09
C ILE A 26 1.32 8.83 3.94
N TRP A 27 0.38 9.71 4.25
CA TRP A 27 -0.26 10.55 3.25
C TRP A 27 0.74 11.59 2.77
N LEU A 28 1.13 11.49 1.51
CA LEU A 28 2.04 12.45 0.91
C LEU A 28 1.33 13.78 0.67
N PRO A 29 1.99 14.93 0.88
CA PRO A 29 1.41 16.23 0.59
C PRO A 29 1.04 16.34 -0.89
N ASP A 30 -0.21 16.70 -1.16
CA ASP A 30 -0.70 17.07 -2.50
C ASP A 30 -1.33 18.46 -2.44
N PRO A 31 -0.53 19.53 -2.51
CA PRO A 31 -1.02 20.89 -2.32
C PRO A 31 -1.97 21.36 -3.43
N HIS A 32 -1.97 20.69 -4.58
CA HIS A 32 -2.85 20.99 -5.71
C HIS A 32 -4.00 20.00 -5.86
N GLY A 33 -3.91 18.83 -5.22
CA GLY A 33 -4.97 17.81 -5.26
C GLY A 33 -5.04 17.04 -6.59
N ASP A 34 -4.02 17.19 -7.43
CA ASP A 34 -3.98 16.67 -8.80
C ASP A 34 -3.18 15.38 -8.91
N ILE A 35 -2.43 14.99 -7.87
CA ILE A 35 -1.56 13.81 -7.93
C ILE A 35 -2.41 12.54 -7.95
N TYR A 36 -3.50 12.47 -7.18
CA TYR A 36 -4.47 11.37 -7.26
C TYR A 36 -4.91 11.11 -8.71
N LYS A 37 -5.36 12.16 -9.42
CA LYS A 37 -5.78 12.07 -10.83
C LYS A 37 -4.66 11.63 -11.75
N SER A 38 -3.41 12.07 -11.48
CA SER A 38 -2.27 11.65 -12.29
C SER A 38 -2.06 10.13 -12.29
N TYR A 39 -2.45 9.43 -11.23
CA TYR A 39 -2.45 7.96 -11.17
C TYR A 39 -3.78 7.37 -11.66
N CYS A 40 -4.91 7.87 -11.15
CA CYS A 40 -6.21 7.21 -11.24
C CYS A 40 -7.07 7.59 -12.45
N ASP A 41 -6.72 8.64 -13.18
CA ASP A 41 -7.39 8.94 -14.45
C ASP A 41 -6.84 8.00 -15.54
N PRO A 42 -7.67 7.50 -16.48
CA PRO A 42 -7.22 6.65 -17.58
C PRO A 42 -6.13 7.26 -18.47
N HIS A 43 -6.03 8.59 -18.49
CA HIS A 43 -5.03 9.36 -19.23
C HIS A 43 -4.07 10.12 -18.29
N GLY A 44 -4.05 9.77 -17.01
CA GLY A 44 -3.15 10.35 -16.03
C GLY A 44 -1.69 10.08 -16.38
N ALA A 45 -0.82 11.05 -16.11
CA ALA A 45 0.61 10.96 -16.44
C ALA A 45 1.35 9.79 -15.76
N LYS A 46 0.75 9.18 -14.73
CA LYS A 46 1.26 8.05 -13.96
C LYS A 46 0.34 6.82 -14.03
N ALA A 47 -0.67 6.83 -14.87
CA ALA A 47 -1.60 5.71 -15.05
C ALA A 47 -0.89 4.40 -15.47
N SER A 48 0.25 4.50 -16.16
CA SER A 48 1.07 3.36 -16.55
C SER A 48 2.17 3.01 -15.53
N THR A 49 1.99 3.34 -14.25
CA THR A 49 2.91 2.94 -13.17
C THR A 49 2.21 1.97 -12.24
N SER A 50 2.98 1.26 -11.41
CA SER A 50 2.39 0.42 -10.37
C SER A 50 1.72 1.28 -9.29
N HIS A 51 0.42 1.04 -9.07
CA HIS A 51 -0.38 1.72 -8.06
C HIS A 51 -1.74 1.02 -7.90
N VAL A 52 -2.46 1.35 -6.82
CA VAL A 52 -3.85 0.93 -6.63
C VAL A 52 -4.71 2.14 -6.27
N CYS A 53 -5.70 2.42 -7.11
CA CYS A 53 -6.70 3.45 -6.88
C CYS A 53 -7.88 2.88 -6.12
N VAL A 54 -8.33 3.61 -5.10
CA VAL A 54 -9.44 3.24 -4.24
C VAL A 54 -10.45 4.38 -4.23
N THR A 55 -11.71 4.11 -4.52
CA THR A 55 -12.82 5.06 -4.35
C THR A 55 -13.57 4.78 -3.06
N THR A 56 -14.17 5.80 -2.47
CA THR A 56 -14.99 5.67 -1.27
C THR A 56 -16.11 6.71 -1.27
N GLN A 57 -17.24 6.35 -0.66
CA GLN A 57 -18.31 7.30 -0.36
C GLN A 57 -18.13 7.94 1.03
N ASN A 58 -17.23 7.40 1.86
CA ASN A 58 -16.92 7.95 3.17
C ASN A 58 -15.90 9.10 3.05
N ALA A 59 -16.39 10.33 3.07
CA ALA A 59 -15.57 11.54 3.05
C ALA A 59 -14.61 11.68 4.27
N ASN A 60 -14.86 10.95 5.36
CA ASN A 60 -14.04 10.94 6.58
C ASN A 60 -13.03 9.78 6.64
N LEU A 61 -12.98 8.90 5.63
CA LEU A 61 -12.13 7.71 5.64
C LEU A 61 -10.66 8.04 5.99
N LYS A 62 -10.16 9.19 5.51
CA LYS A 62 -8.82 9.70 5.83
C LYS A 62 -8.51 9.76 7.33
N ASN A 63 -9.49 10.17 8.13
CA ASN A 63 -9.36 10.29 9.57
C ASN A 63 -9.60 8.96 10.30
N GLU A 64 -10.10 7.95 9.59
CA GLU A 64 -10.32 6.61 10.13
C GLU A 64 -9.14 5.68 9.89
N ILE A 65 -8.24 6.02 8.96
CA ILE A 65 -7.04 5.21 8.72
C ILE A 65 -6.14 5.22 9.95
N THR A 66 -5.83 4.02 10.45
CA THR A 66 -5.08 3.81 11.68
C THR A 66 -3.58 3.98 11.47
N SER A 67 -2.85 4.25 12.56
CA SER A 67 -1.39 4.31 12.57
C SER A 67 -0.69 2.98 12.27
N ASP A 68 -1.42 1.86 12.35
CA ASP A 68 -0.90 0.51 12.05
C ASP A 68 -0.82 0.24 10.54
N SER A 69 -1.35 1.16 9.74
CA SER A 69 -1.23 1.12 8.28
C SER A 69 0.24 1.31 7.86
N ILE A 70 0.65 0.64 6.79
CA ILE A 70 2.00 0.74 6.19
C ILE A 70 1.79 0.95 4.70
N PHE A 71 1.82 2.20 4.27
CA PHE A 71 1.67 2.59 2.86
C PHE A 71 2.18 4.01 2.62
N GLN A 72 2.37 4.35 1.34
CA GLN A 72 2.39 5.72 0.87
C GLN A 72 1.26 5.93 -0.12
N GLY A 73 0.67 7.12 -0.08
CA GLY A 73 -0.44 7.42 -0.96
C GLY A 73 -0.80 8.90 -1.02
N TYR A 74 -1.68 9.20 -1.96
CA TYR A 74 -2.28 10.53 -2.13
C TYR A 74 -3.79 10.40 -2.00
N TYR A 75 -4.40 11.31 -1.25
CA TYR A 75 -5.86 11.45 -1.24
C TYR A 75 -6.30 12.32 -2.41
N ALA A 76 -7.47 12.02 -2.97
CA ALA A 76 -8.17 12.93 -3.86
C ALA A 76 -8.54 14.22 -3.12
N ALA A 77 -8.51 15.35 -3.83
CA ALA A 77 -8.81 16.67 -3.26
C ALA A 77 -10.21 16.78 -2.65
N ASP A 78 -11.16 16.01 -3.18
CA ASP A 78 -12.56 15.96 -2.78
C ASP A 78 -12.86 14.84 -1.75
N ASN A 79 -11.83 14.14 -1.26
CA ASN A 79 -11.94 12.96 -0.39
C ASN A 79 -12.76 11.79 -0.98
N SER A 80 -12.97 11.75 -2.31
CA SER A 80 -13.70 10.66 -2.98
C SER A 80 -12.92 9.35 -3.09
N GLY A 81 -11.63 9.36 -2.74
CA GLY A 81 -10.75 8.22 -2.91
C GLY A 81 -9.30 8.54 -2.60
N PHE A 82 -8.46 7.53 -2.74
CA PHE A 82 -7.02 7.65 -2.57
C PHE A 82 -6.28 6.66 -3.47
N VAL A 83 -5.01 6.94 -3.71
CA VAL A 83 -4.10 6.04 -4.43
C VAL A 83 -3.03 5.54 -3.48
N ILE A 84 -2.77 4.24 -3.51
CA ILE A 84 -1.62 3.61 -2.86
C ILE A 84 -0.54 3.44 -3.93
N ILE A 85 0.69 3.80 -3.58
CA ILE A 85 1.88 3.60 -4.42
C ILE A 85 2.86 2.61 -3.76
N PRO A 86 3.69 1.89 -4.55
CA PRO A 86 4.58 0.88 -4.01
C PRO A 86 5.60 1.47 -3.04
N ILE A 87 5.72 0.85 -1.86
CA ILE A 87 6.83 1.10 -0.94
C ILE A 87 7.50 -0.20 -0.47
N THR A 88 8.73 -0.07 0.02
CA THR A 88 9.40 -1.17 0.71
C THR A 88 8.85 -1.28 2.14
N GLY A 89 8.30 -2.44 2.49
CA GLY A 89 7.83 -2.73 3.85
C GLY A 89 6.35 -3.09 3.96
N GLY A 90 5.52 -2.79 2.96
CA GLY A 90 4.11 -3.16 2.93
C GLY A 90 3.23 -2.14 2.20
N ASN A 91 2.03 -2.56 1.78
CA ASN A 91 1.01 -1.69 1.20
C ASN A 91 -0.35 -2.03 1.82
N ASN A 92 -0.47 -1.85 3.14
CA ASN A 92 -1.71 -2.09 3.87
C ASN A 92 -2.32 -0.79 4.42
N VAL A 93 -3.64 -0.68 4.28
CA VAL A 93 -4.46 0.41 4.81
C VAL A 93 -5.50 -0.19 5.73
N THR A 94 -5.50 0.20 6.99
CA THR A 94 -6.43 -0.29 8.00
C THR A 94 -7.25 0.87 8.54
N SER A 95 -8.57 0.71 8.68
CA SER A 95 -9.45 1.72 9.28
C SER A 95 -9.87 1.36 10.71
N ASN A 96 -10.29 2.35 11.48
CA ASN A 96 -10.87 2.20 12.82
C ASN A 96 -12.14 1.33 12.83
N ALA A 97 -12.82 1.20 11.68
CA ALA A 97 -13.97 0.30 11.51
C ALA A 97 -13.55 -1.19 11.39
N GLY A 98 -12.25 -1.50 11.44
CA GLY A 98 -11.73 -2.86 11.34
C GLY A 98 -11.59 -3.39 9.91
N VAL A 99 -11.79 -2.54 8.89
CA VAL A 99 -11.53 -2.91 7.50
C VAL A 99 -10.03 -2.73 7.21
N SER A 100 -9.39 -3.76 6.66
CA SER A 100 -8.02 -3.71 6.19
C SER A 100 -7.95 -4.05 4.71
N LEU A 101 -7.41 -3.15 3.91
CA LEU A 101 -6.99 -3.36 2.54
C LEU A 101 -5.53 -3.79 2.54
N ILE A 102 -5.22 -4.94 1.94
CA ILE A 102 -3.85 -5.42 1.75
C ILE A 102 -3.59 -5.47 0.25
N VAL A 103 -2.54 -4.77 -0.20
CA VAL A 103 -2.14 -4.75 -1.60
C VAL A 103 -0.79 -5.44 -1.79
N ALA A 104 -0.72 -6.35 -2.75
CA ALA A 104 0.54 -6.86 -3.28
C ALA A 104 0.77 -6.28 -4.67
N MET A 105 1.81 -5.46 -4.81
CA MET A 105 2.14 -4.76 -6.04
C MET A 105 3.22 -5.51 -6.84
N ASP A 106 3.31 -5.22 -8.14
CA ASP A 106 4.34 -5.73 -9.05
C ASP A 106 4.41 -7.26 -9.13
N LEU A 107 3.24 -7.90 -9.16
CA LEU A 107 3.14 -9.34 -9.26
C LEU A 107 3.58 -9.82 -10.65
N GLN A 108 4.78 -10.44 -10.73
CA GLN A 108 5.33 -11.01 -11.96
C GLN A 108 4.47 -12.13 -12.57
N SER A 109 3.61 -12.75 -11.78
CA SER A 109 2.88 -13.98 -12.14
C SER A 109 1.49 -13.74 -12.73
N CYS A 110 1.01 -12.49 -12.81
CA CYS A 110 -0.21 -12.21 -13.54
C CYS A 110 0.16 -12.20 -15.03
N THR A 111 -0.38 -13.12 -15.82
CA THR A 111 -0.04 -13.29 -17.25
C THR A 111 -0.15 -11.95 -18.01
N PRO A 112 0.97 -11.27 -18.29
CA PRO A 112 0.90 -9.87 -18.70
C PRO A 112 0.60 -9.79 -20.20
N LYS A 113 -0.20 -8.79 -20.61
CA LYS A 113 0.14 -8.13 -21.87
C LYS A 113 1.45 -7.38 -21.60
N LEU A 114 2.37 -7.46 -22.55
CA LEU A 114 3.70 -6.85 -22.43
C LEU A 114 3.57 -5.35 -22.06
N GLY A 115 4.06 -4.95 -20.89
CA GLY A 115 4.04 -3.55 -20.43
C GLY A 115 3.04 -3.22 -19.32
N ASP A 116 2.18 -4.16 -18.92
CA ASP A 116 1.20 -3.93 -17.85
C ASP A 116 1.77 -4.25 -16.46
N PHE A 117 1.47 -3.41 -15.46
CA PHE A 117 1.72 -3.67 -14.04
C PHE A 117 0.53 -4.41 -13.44
N CYS A 118 0.79 -5.39 -12.58
CA CYS A 118 -0.24 -6.16 -11.89
C CYS A 118 -0.15 -5.98 -10.39
N SER A 119 -1.29 -5.71 -9.76
CA SER A 119 -1.43 -5.72 -8.30
C SER A 119 -2.60 -6.61 -7.90
N SER A 120 -2.45 -7.40 -6.82
CA SER A 120 -3.60 -8.03 -6.17
C SER A 120 -4.02 -7.23 -4.95
N TYR A 121 -5.30 -7.23 -4.65
CA TYR A 121 -5.83 -6.64 -3.43
C TYR A 121 -6.70 -7.65 -2.68
N ASP A 122 -6.74 -7.49 -1.37
CA ASP A 122 -7.54 -8.30 -0.46
C ASP A 122 -8.11 -7.41 0.64
N PHE A 123 -9.44 -7.38 0.78
CA PHE A 123 -10.10 -6.72 1.90
C PHE A 123 -10.34 -7.73 3.02
N ARG A 124 -10.10 -7.30 4.26
CA ARG A 124 -10.28 -8.14 5.46
C ARG A 124 -11.00 -7.36 6.54
N LEU A 125 -11.84 -8.05 7.31
CA LEU A 125 -12.45 -7.54 8.53
C LEU A 125 -11.71 -8.09 9.74
N ALA A 126 -11.35 -7.20 10.66
CA ALA A 126 -11.01 -7.56 12.02
C ALA A 126 -12.31 -7.56 12.85
N ALA A 127 -12.96 -8.72 12.96
CA ALA A 127 -14.06 -8.91 13.90
C ALA A 127 -13.56 -9.75 15.08
N ASP A 128 -13.62 -9.21 16.30
CA ASP A 128 -13.38 -9.93 17.56
C ASP A 128 -12.08 -10.76 17.61
N GLY A 129 -11.00 -10.27 16.99
CA GLY A 129 -9.70 -10.95 16.95
C GLY A 129 -9.56 -12.02 15.85
N SER A 130 -10.61 -12.26 15.06
CA SER A 130 -10.57 -13.07 13.85
C SER A 130 -10.53 -12.20 12.59
N VAL A 131 -9.62 -12.53 11.68
CA VAL A 131 -9.50 -11.90 10.36
C VAL A 131 -10.40 -12.68 9.40
N LEU A 132 -11.57 -12.14 9.08
CA LEU A 132 -12.46 -12.73 8.09
C LEU A 132 -12.17 -12.07 6.74
N PRO A 133 -11.97 -12.83 5.64
CA PRO A 133 -11.92 -12.22 4.32
C PRO A 133 -13.26 -11.53 4.07
N LEU A 134 -13.24 -10.22 3.82
CA LEU A 134 -14.32 -9.62 3.04
C LEU A 134 -14.25 -10.37 1.71
N THR A 135 -15.38 -10.84 1.19
CA THR A 135 -15.47 -11.68 -0.02
C THR A 135 -14.96 -11.00 -1.32
N THR A 136 -14.20 -9.92 -1.19
CA THR A 136 -13.69 -9.05 -2.26
C THR A 136 -12.17 -9.08 -2.26
N SER A 137 -11.60 -10.04 -2.98
CA SER A 137 -10.22 -10.02 -3.44
C SER A 137 -10.20 -9.98 -4.96
N GLY A 138 -9.14 -9.44 -5.54
CA GLY A 138 -9.06 -9.29 -6.98
C GLY A 138 -7.69 -8.89 -7.47
N VAL A 139 -7.62 -8.67 -8.78
CA VAL A 139 -6.41 -8.27 -9.49
C VAL A 139 -6.71 -7.01 -10.30
N ILE A 140 -5.81 -6.04 -10.22
CA ILE A 140 -5.86 -4.76 -10.93
C ILE A 140 -4.67 -4.73 -11.90
N TRP A 141 -4.93 -4.28 -13.12
CA TRP A 141 -3.95 -4.14 -14.19
C TRP A 141 -3.75 -2.67 -14.51
N GLN A 142 -2.51 -2.21 -14.69
CA GLN A 142 -2.24 -0.83 -15.09
C GLN A 142 -1.36 -0.78 -16.35
N PRO A 143 -1.62 0.13 -17.30
CA PRO A 143 -2.67 1.17 -17.27
C PRO A 143 -4.08 0.63 -17.58
N GLY A 144 -5.10 1.24 -16.96
CA GLY A 144 -6.51 0.98 -17.28
C GLY A 144 -7.28 0.14 -16.25
N GLY A 145 -6.68 -0.09 -15.08
CA GLY A 145 -7.36 -0.72 -13.96
C GLY A 145 -8.29 0.27 -13.31
N SER A 146 -9.59 -0.06 -13.28
CA SER A 146 -10.58 0.73 -12.55
C SER A 146 -10.19 0.84 -11.08
N ALA A 147 -10.53 1.96 -10.45
CA ALA A 147 -10.44 2.08 -9.01
C ALA A 147 -11.31 1.00 -8.33
N ILE A 148 -10.80 0.45 -7.23
CA ILE A 148 -11.57 -0.47 -6.39
C ILE A 148 -12.40 0.31 -5.39
N GLU A 149 -13.61 -0.16 -5.14
CA GLU A 149 -14.48 0.47 -4.15
C GLU A 149 -14.08 0.01 -2.74
N TRP A 150 -13.83 0.97 -1.85
CA TRP A 150 -13.70 0.72 -0.43
C TRP A 150 -15.06 0.24 0.09
N PRO A 151 -15.14 -0.93 0.75
CA PRO A 151 -16.40 -1.43 1.25
C PRO A 151 -16.96 -0.48 2.29
N ASP A 152 -18.20 -0.02 2.10
CA ASP A 152 -18.89 0.85 3.05
C ASP A 152 -18.93 0.21 4.46
N GLU A 153 -18.98 1.05 5.49
CA GLU A 153 -19.04 0.73 6.93
C GLU A 153 -20.18 -0.24 7.34
N ALA A 154 -21.03 -0.67 6.41
CA ALA A 154 -22.15 -1.58 6.66
C ALA A 154 -21.74 -2.97 7.20
N TYR A 155 -20.45 -3.30 7.21
CA TYR A 155 -19.94 -4.40 8.03
C TYR A 155 -19.79 -3.97 9.49
N SER A 156 -20.90 -3.59 10.12
CA SER A 156 -20.99 -3.65 11.57
C SER A 156 -20.85 -5.11 12.00
N PRO A 157 -20.01 -5.44 13.00
CA PRO A 157 -20.01 -6.76 13.62
C PRO A 157 -21.39 -7.01 14.25
N GLY A 158 -22.31 -7.59 13.49
CA GLY A 158 -23.71 -7.77 13.91
C GLY A 158 -24.75 -7.68 12.79
N SER A 159 -24.45 -7.07 11.64
CA SER A 159 -25.30 -7.16 10.45
C SER A 159 -25.02 -8.48 9.72
N LYS A 160 -25.65 -9.56 10.19
CA LYS A 160 -25.83 -10.76 9.35
C LYS A 160 -26.67 -10.39 8.11
N PRO A 161 -26.47 -11.07 6.96
CA PRO A 161 -27.43 -11.03 5.86
C PRO A 161 -28.82 -11.52 6.30
#